data_AF-A0A522VJ11-F1
#
_entry.id   AF-A0A522VJ11-F1
#
_cell.length_a   1.000
_cell.length_b   1.000
_cell.length_c   1.000
_cell.angle_alpha   90.00
_cell.angle_beta   90.00
_cell.angle_gamma   90.00
#
_symmetry.space_group_name_H-M   'P 1'
#
loop_
_entity.id
_entity.type
_entity.pdbx_description
1 polymer ?
#
loop_
_entity_poly.entity_id
_entity_poly.type
_entity_poly.pdbx_seq_one_letter_code
_entity_poly.pdbx_strand_id
1 'polypeptide(L)'
;MHTLSVRLDDQTDGLLRAFCTRTGLSKTEAVKAGIAALAAPPPSPASLAESLGLVGCCDSGAGDLGRNHSQRLREKLAGQRAHG
;
A
#
# COMPACT_ATOMS: atom_id res chain seq x y z
N MET A 1 19.07 18.89 16.35
CA MET A 1 18.60 17.49 16.57
C MET A 1 17.73 17.50 17.81
N HIS A 2 16.46 17.08 17.69
CA HIS A 2 15.54 17.01 18.81
C HIS A 2 15.31 15.54 19.19
N THR A 3 15.24 15.25 20.49
CA THR A 3 15.03 13.90 21.01
C THR A 3 13.56 13.73 21.39
N LEU A 4 12.96 12.62 20.96
CA LEU A 4 11.61 12.21 21.33
C LEU A 4 11.70 10.97 22.23
N SER A 5 11.06 11.02 23.39
CA SER A 5 10.93 9.87 24.29
C SER A 5 9.46 9.48 24.38
N VAL A 6 9.13 8.25 23.98
CA VAL A 6 7.77 7.71 23.99
C VAL A 6 7.77 6.41 24.78
N ARG A 7 6.78 6.27 25.67
CA ARG A 7 6.51 4.98 26.32
C ARG A 7 5.56 4.18 25.45
N LEU A 8 5.92 2.93 25.21
CA LEU A 8 5.09 1.97 24.52
C LEU A 8 4.55 1.00 25.56
N ASP A 9 3.29 0.62 25.43
CA ASP A 9 2.78 -0.57 26.10
C ASP A 9 3.39 -1.84 25.48
N ASP A 10 3.24 -2.97 26.17
CA ASP A 10 3.84 -4.24 25.77
C ASP A 10 3.34 -4.70 24.38
N GLN A 11 2.07 -4.42 24.07
CA GLN A 11 1.49 -4.74 22.77
C GLN A 11 2.18 -3.96 21.65
N THR A 12 2.36 -2.66 21.83
CA THR A 12 2.95 -1.76 20.83
C THR A 12 4.45 -2.00 20.67
N ASP A 13 5.19 -2.25 21.76
CA ASP A 13 6.61 -2.65 21.65
C ASP A 13 6.74 -4.01 20.92
N GLY A 14 5.83 -4.96 21.20
CA GLY A 14 5.77 -6.23 20.48
C GLY A 14 5.58 -6.06 18.97
N LEU A 15 4.63 -5.20 18.57
CA LEU A 15 4.39 -4.87 17.15
C LEU A 15 5.61 -4.20 16.50
N LEU A 16 6.23 -3.24 17.18
CA LEU A 16 7.43 -2.56 16.67
C LEU A 16 8.60 -3.54 16.49
N ARG A 17 8.82 -4.44 17.45
CA ARG A 17 9.85 -5.48 17.34
C ARG A 17 9.59 -6.41 16.18
N ALA A 18 8.38 -6.94 16.05
CA ALA A 18 8.02 -7.83 14.96
C ALA A 18 8.22 -7.16 13.59
N PHE A 19 7.87 -5.88 13.48
CA PHE A 19 8.10 -5.08 12.28
C PHE A 19 9.59 -4.93 11.97
N CYS A 20 10.41 -4.55 12.96
CA CYS A 20 11.86 -4.44 12.81
C CYS A 20 12.50 -5.78 12.41
N THR A 21 12.08 -6.89 13.02
CA THR A 21 12.57 -8.23 12.67
C THR A 21 12.21 -8.60 11.23
N ARG A 22 10.98 -8.31 10.79
CA ARG A 22 10.52 -8.64 9.43
C ARG A 22 11.22 -7.81 8.35
N THR A 23 11.56 -6.55 8.66
CA THR A 23 12.08 -5.59 7.67
C THR A 23 13.59 -5.40 7.75
N GLY A 24 14.24 -5.85 8.83
CA GLY A 24 15.66 -5.60 9.10
C GLY A 24 15.96 -4.17 9.57
N LEU A 25 14.96 -3.30 9.69
CA LEU A 25 15.14 -1.91 10.08
C LEU A 25 15.39 -1.76 11.58
N SER A 26 16.23 -0.78 11.95
CA SER A 26 16.34 -0.36 13.35
C SER A 26 15.04 0.32 13.83
N LYS A 27 14.83 0.40 15.15
CA LYS A 27 13.66 1.09 15.73
C LYS A 27 13.55 2.54 15.25
N THR A 28 14.67 3.25 15.17
CA THR A 28 14.71 4.64 14.70
C THR A 28 14.32 4.77 13.24
N GLU A 29 14.82 3.89 12.38
CA GLU A 29 14.46 3.87 10.95
C GLU A 29 12.99 3.52 10.76
N ALA A 30 12.48 2.52 11.50
CA ALA A 30 11.08 2.14 11.47
C ALA A 30 10.16 3.30 11.87
N VAL A 31 10.47 4.03 12.95
CA VAL A 31 9.69 5.20 13.39
C VAL A 31 9.75 6.32 12.36
N LYS A 32 10.92 6.62 11.80
CA LYS A 32 11.07 7.64 10.75
C LYS A 32 10.28 7.28 9.49
N ALA A 33 10.36 6.02 9.05
CA ALA A 33 9.60 5.52 7.91
C ALA A 33 8.09 5.59 8.17
N GLY A 34 7.65 5.25 9.38
CA GLY A 34 6.25 5.36 9.78
C GLY A 34 5.74 6.81 9.72
N ILE A 35 6.50 7.76 10.27
CA ILE A 35 6.15 9.19 10.20
C ILE A 35 6.08 9.67 8.73
N ALA A 36 7.07 9.30 7.93
CA ALA A 36 7.09 9.66 6.51
C ALA A 36 5.89 9.09 5.76
N ALA A 37 5.50 7.84 6.03
CA ALA A 37 4.33 7.21 5.43
C ALA A 37 3.02 7.88 5.86
N LEU A 38 2.90 8.30 7.11
CA LEU A 38 1.72 9.04 7.61
C LEU A 38 1.61 10.45 7.03
N ALA A 39 2.75 11.09 6.76
CA ALA A 39 2.81 12.42 6.16
C ALA A 39 2.70 12.40 4.62
N ALA A 40 2.89 11.24 3.99
CA ALA A 40 2.81 11.12 2.54
C ALA A 40 1.38 11.42 2.07
N PRO A 41 1.21 12.26 1.03
CA PRO A 41 -0.10 12.45 0.44
C PRO A 41 -0.60 11.12 -0.13
N PRO A 42 -1.92 10.85 -0.08
CA PRO A 42 -2.46 9.65 -0.71
C PRO A 42 -2.09 9.65 -2.20
N PRO A 43 -1.78 8.48 -2.78
CA PRO A 43 -1.47 8.41 -4.20
C PRO A 43 -2.66 8.95 -5.01
N SER A 44 -2.37 9.71 -6.06
CA SER A 44 -3.43 10.14 -6.97
C SER A 44 -4.12 8.90 -7.55
N PRO A 45 -5.42 8.98 -7.90
CA PRO A 45 -6.10 7.86 -8.54
C PRO A 45 -5.37 7.32 -9.78
N ALA A 46 -4.71 8.19 -10.54
CA ALA A 46 -3.89 7.82 -11.70
C ALA A 46 -2.65 7.02 -11.28
N SER A 47 -1.87 7.50 -10.31
CA SER A 47 -0.68 6.80 -9.80
C SER A 47 -1.04 5.44 -9.19
N LEU A 48 -2.16 5.37 -8.48
CA LEU A 48 -2.66 4.11 -7.93
C LEU A 48 -3.05 3.14 -9.06
N ALA A 49 -3.77 3.62 -10.08
CA ALA A 49 -4.13 2.81 -11.24
C ALA A 49 -2.90 2.30 -12.01
N GLU A 50 -1.84 3.10 -12.13
CA GLU A 50 -0.57 2.67 -12.73
C GLU A 50 0.09 1.56 -11.90
N SER A 51 0.22 1.75 -10.57
CA SER A 51 0.83 0.74 -9.69
C SER A 51 0.10 -0.60 -9.69
N LEU A 52 -1.22 -0.56 -9.92
CA LEU A 52 -2.07 -1.75 -10.01
C LEU A 52 -2.13 -2.35 -11.42
N GLY A 53 -1.43 -1.75 -12.40
CA GLY A 53 -1.46 -2.20 -13.80
C GLY A 53 -2.84 -2.07 -14.44
N LEU A 54 -3.61 -1.07 -14.02
CA LEU A 54 -4.98 -0.80 -14.50
C LEU A 54 -4.99 0.15 -15.70
N VAL A 55 -3.95 0.96 -15.89
CA VAL A 55 -3.83 1.80 -17.08
C VAL A 55 -3.66 0.91 -18.32
N GLY A 56 -4.56 1.06 -19.30
CA GLY A 56 -4.57 0.22 -20.50
C GLY A 56 -4.92 -1.25 -20.26
N CYS A 57 -5.47 -1.61 -19.10
CA CYS A 57 -5.78 -3.00 -18.76
C CYS A 57 -6.93 -3.64 -19.54
N CYS A 58 -7.66 -2.84 -20.30
CA CYS A 58 -8.80 -3.25 -21.09
C CYS A 58 -8.35 -3.42 -22.54
N ASP A 59 -8.46 -4.63 -23.09
CA ASP A 59 -8.11 -4.88 -24.49
C ASP A 59 -9.02 -4.09 -25.44
N SER A 60 -8.42 -3.27 -26.31
CA SER A 60 -9.10 -2.42 -27.29
C SER A 60 -10.02 -3.17 -28.27
N GLY A 61 -9.99 -4.51 -28.28
CA GLY A 61 -10.86 -5.38 -29.09
C GLY A 61 -12.16 -5.80 -28.39
N ALA A 62 -12.36 -5.50 -27.11
CA ALA A 62 -13.61 -5.81 -26.42
C ALA A 62 -14.69 -4.76 -26.79
N GLY A 63 -15.77 -5.20 -27.46
CA GLY A 63 -16.83 -4.30 -27.93
C GLY A 63 -17.71 -3.65 -26.84
N ASP A 64 -17.43 -3.88 -25.56
CA ASP A 64 -18.27 -3.51 -24.42
C ASP A 64 -17.55 -2.69 -23.34
N LEU A 65 -16.35 -2.16 -23.63
CA LEU A 65 -15.50 -1.49 -22.64
C LEU A 65 -16.19 -0.33 -21.92
N GLY A 66 -17.13 0.37 -22.56
CA GLY A 66 -17.91 1.41 -21.89
C GLY A 66 -18.98 0.86 -20.92
N ARG A 67 -19.63 -0.25 -21.29
CA ARG A 67 -20.83 -0.77 -20.60
C ARG A 67 -20.47 -1.65 -19.40
N ASN A 68 -19.39 -2.41 -19.50
CA ASN A 68 -18.99 -3.41 -18.50
C ASN A 68 -17.65 -3.09 -17.79
N HIS A 69 -17.14 -1.85 -17.89
CA HIS A 69 -15.85 -1.45 -17.30
C HIS A 69 -15.73 -1.77 -15.81
N SER A 70 -16.80 -1.57 -15.03
CA SER A 70 -16.79 -1.76 -13.58
C SER A 70 -16.71 -3.24 -13.19
N GLN A 71 -17.35 -4.13 -13.95
CA GLN A 71 -17.26 -5.57 -13.75
C GLN A 71 -15.86 -6.07 -14.08
N ARG A 72 -15.31 -5.70 -15.23
CA ARG A 72 -13.96 -6.08 -15.67
C ARG A 72 -12.87 -5.61 -14.70
N LEU A 73 -13.00 -4.40 -14.17
CA LEU A 73 -12.10 -3.88 -13.14
C LEU A 73 -12.14 -4.71 -11.85
N ARG A 74 -13.35 -5.10 -11.39
CA ARG A 74 -13.49 -5.94 -10.19
C ARG A 74 -12.90 -7.32 -10.38
N GLU A 75 -13.13 -7.95 -11.53
CA GLU A 75 -12.56 -9.27 -11.86
C GLU A 75 -11.02 -9.22 -11.85
N LYS A 76 -10.42 -8.18 -12.43
CA LYS A 76 -8.96 -8.00 -12.43
C LYS A 76 -8.39 -7.79 -11.02
N LEU A 77 -9.03 -6.95 -10.20
CA LEU A 77 -8.62 -6.72 -8.82
C LEU A 77 -8.79 -7.96 -7.93
N ALA A 78 -9.83 -8.76 -8.16
CA ALA A 78 -10.05 -10.01 -7.44
C ALA A 78 -8.98 -11.07 -7.79
N GLY A 79 -8.58 -11.17 -9.06
CA GLY A 79 -7.51 -12.07 -9.49
C GLY A 79 -6.15 -11.75 -8.86
N GLN A 80 -5.84 -10.46 -8.65
CA GLN A 80 -4.62 -10.00 -7.99
C GLN A 80 -4.57 -10.31 -6.49
N ARG A 81 -5.71 -10.27 -5.80
CA ARG A 81 -5.81 -10.58 -4.35
C ARG A 81 -5.67 -12.07 -4.01
N ALA A 82 -5.88 -12.96 -4.97
CA ALA A 82 -5.76 -14.41 -4.76
C ALA A 82 -4.30 -14.93 -4.85
N HIS A 83 -3.34 -14.08 -5.26
CA HIS A 83 -1.94 -14.45 -5.53
C HIS A 83 -0.91 -13.66 -4.69
N GLY A 84 -1.35 -12.93 -3.66
CA GLY A 84 -0.48 -12.22 -2.71
C GLY A 84 -0.76 -12.64 -1.28
#